data_AF-A0A2M7UE18-F1
#
_entry.id   AF-A0A2M7UE18-F1
#
_cell.length_a   1.000
_cell.length_b   1.000
_cell.length_c   1.000
_cell.angle_alpha   90.00
_cell.angle_beta   90.00
_cell.angle_gamma   90.00
#
_symmetry.space_group_name_H-M   'P 1'
#
loop_
_entity.id
_entity.type
_entity.pdbx_description
1 polymer ?
#
loop_
_entity_poly.entity_id
_entity_poly.type
_entity_poly.pdbx_seq_one_letter_code
_entity_poly.pdbx_strand_id
1 'polypeptide(L)'
;DHGTYTYREWSRYGQNSPDSLAAVKNISPYYEVTYDSSRVTLVKVHSATDSLLRVIQYHYDEQNNTIGETLSDSRGNPVLETTFLEQPEDANLLQKVYGPDFTMHATHFFSRRFFDLAQRQVRYELFAVNGKMIAHVETQYNAAGKRILEMTQDDVHYQPLEKLVYDYSGEGRYILETFDSAGKMVSRMTLFHGNQLLTP
;
A
#
# COMPACT_ATOMS: atom_id res chain seq x y z
N ASP A 1 2.28 30.07 5.34
CA ASP A 1 3.41 30.17 4.40
C ASP A 1 3.31 29.14 3.28
N HIS A 2 3.52 29.58 2.04
CA HIS A 2 3.64 28.72 0.86
C HIS A 2 5.09 28.75 0.40
N GLY A 3 5.69 27.60 0.14
CA GLY A 3 7.08 27.55 -0.32
C GLY A 3 7.74 26.20 -0.08
N THR A 4 8.92 26.01 -0.69
CA THR A 4 9.76 24.84 -0.47
C THR A 4 10.96 25.21 0.38
N TYR A 5 11.19 24.46 1.44
CA TYR A 5 12.24 24.71 2.42
C TYR A 5 13.16 23.49 2.54
N THR A 6 14.42 23.73 2.84
CA THR A 6 15.43 22.68 2.99
C THR A 6 15.66 22.38 4.46
N TYR A 7 15.90 21.12 4.81
CA TYR A 7 16.19 20.69 6.17
C TYR A 7 17.26 19.59 6.18
N ARG A 8 18.22 19.66 7.10
CA ARG A 8 19.17 18.57 7.35
C ARG A 8 18.49 17.36 7.97
N GLU A 9 17.58 17.61 8.91
CA GLU A 9 16.72 16.61 9.53
C GLU A 9 15.29 17.13 9.52
N TRP A 10 14.35 16.27 9.10
CA TRP A 10 12.95 16.63 9.06
C TRP A 10 12.05 15.51 9.54
N SER A 11 11.05 15.89 10.33
CA SER A 11 9.93 15.04 10.68
C SER A 11 8.64 15.86 10.66
N ARG A 12 7.53 15.22 10.28
CA ARG A 12 6.22 15.87 10.17
C ARG A 12 5.73 16.48 11.49
N TYR A 13 6.13 15.88 12.61
CA TYR A 13 5.72 16.27 13.96
C TYR A 13 6.81 17.05 14.73
N GLY A 14 7.99 17.22 14.13
CA GLY A 14 9.11 17.92 14.75
C GLY A 14 9.05 19.42 14.51
N GLN A 15 9.59 20.18 15.47
CA GLN A 15 9.90 21.59 15.23
C GLN A 15 11.31 21.69 14.65
N ASN A 16 11.39 21.77 13.32
CA ASN A 16 12.65 21.96 12.62
C ASN A 16 12.69 23.35 12.00
N SER A 17 13.85 24.02 12.09
CA SER A 17 14.08 25.28 11.37
C SER A 17 14.67 24.97 9.99
N PRO A 18 14.28 25.70 8.94
CA PRO A 18 14.89 25.53 7.62
C PRO A 18 16.39 25.81 7.62
N ASP A 19 17.13 24.99 6.88
CA ASP A 19 18.53 25.21 6.53
C ASP A 19 18.64 25.92 5.18
N SER A 20 19.78 26.59 4.95
CA SER A 20 20.17 27.02 3.61
C SER A 20 20.58 25.80 2.77
N LEU A 21 20.12 25.71 1.52
CA LEU A 21 20.48 24.62 0.61
C LEU A 21 22.00 24.47 0.47
N ALA A 22 22.74 25.59 0.41
CA ALA A 22 24.20 25.58 0.30
C ALA A 22 24.90 24.98 1.53
N ALA A 23 24.23 24.93 2.69
CA ALA A 23 24.78 24.38 3.93
C ALA A 23 24.60 22.85 4.06
N VAL A 24 23.84 22.22 3.15
CA VAL A 24 23.54 20.78 3.21
C VAL A 24 23.80 20.04 1.90
N LYS A 25 23.59 20.69 0.75
CA LYS A 25 23.78 20.11 -0.58
C LYS A 25 25.23 19.68 -0.77
N ASN A 26 25.45 18.46 -1.28
CA ASN A 26 26.76 17.84 -1.44
C ASN A 26 27.56 17.62 -0.14
N ILE A 27 26.92 17.74 1.03
CA ILE A 27 27.56 17.61 2.35
C ILE A 27 26.90 16.47 3.15
N SER A 28 25.57 16.44 3.22
CA SER A 28 24.80 15.44 3.97
C SER A 28 23.48 15.11 3.27
N PRO A 29 22.82 13.99 3.60
CA PRO A 29 21.42 13.81 3.23
C PRO A 29 20.59 14.98 3.73
N TYR A 30 19.53 15.31 2.99
CA TYR A 30 18.66 16.43 3.33
C TYR A 30 17.26 16.23 2.74
N TYR A 31 16.33 17.07 3.19
CA TYR A 31 14.92 17.06 2.79
C TYR A 31 14.57 18.38 2.12
N GLU A 32 13.85 18.33 1.01
CA GLU A 32 13.10 19.49 0.48
C GLU A 32 11.63 19.29 0.78
N VAL A 33 11.04 20.23 1.53
CA VAL A 33 9.67 20.12 2.02
C VAL A 33 8.86 21.27 1.48
N THR A 34 7.84 20.96 0.69
CA THR A 34 6.90 21.93 0.13
C THR A 34 5.72 22.10 1.05
N TYR A 35 5.45 23.35 1.40
CA TYR A 35 4.31 23.76 2.20
C TYR A 35 3.28 24.49 1.33
N ASP A 36 2.02 24.19 1.58
CA ASP A 36 0.86 24.93 1.11
C ASP A 36 0.00 25.35 2.31
N SER A 37 -0.13 26.65 2.56
CA SER A 37 -0.83 27.18 3.73
C SER A 37 -0.35 26.56 5.05
N SER A 38 0.97 26.44 5.22
CA SER A 38 1.62 25.81 6.39
C SER A 38 1.39 24.28 6.53
N ARG A 39 0.81 23.63 5.52
CA ARG A 39 0.66 22.17 5.45
C ARG A 39 1.72 21.59 4.56
N VAL A 40 2.30 20.45 4.93
CA VAL A 40 3.24 19.76 4.06
C VAL A 40 2.50 18.99 2.98
N THR A 41 2.81 19.27 1.72
CA THR A 41 2.21 18.59 0.56
C THR A 41 3.18 17.63 -0.11
N LEU A 42 4.47 17.94 -0.05
CA LEU A 42 5.51 17.15 -0.70
C LEU A 42 6.78 17.16 0.16
N VAL A 43 7.43 16.00 0.27
CA VAL A 43 8.79 15.86 0.82
C VAL A 43 9.63 15.12 -0.20
N LYS A 44 10.76 15.69 -0.59
CA LYS A 44 11.79 15.00 -1.37
C LYS A 44 12.97 14.70 -0.47
N VAL A 45 13.42 13.45 -0.48
CA VAL A 45 14.58 13.00 0.29
C VAL A 45 15.75 12.89 -0.66
N HIS A 46 16.83 13.59 -0.36
CA HIS A 46 18.05 13.63 -1.17
C HIS A 46 19.21 13.00 -0.42
N SER A 47 20.10 12.35 -1.17
CA SER A 47 21.37 11.84 -0.67
C SER A 47 22.38 12.96 -0.42
N ALA A 48 23.51 12.60 0.22
CA ALA A 48 24.63 13.52 0.41
C ALA A 48 25.25 14.02 -0.90
N THR A 49 25.00 13.38 -2.05
CA THR A 49 25.49 13.78 -3.38
C THR A 49 24.38 14.42 -4.22
N ASP A 50 23.36 15.01 -3.59
CA ASP A 50 22.26 15.73 -4.28
C ASP A 50 21.41 14.83 -5.20
N SER A 51 21.52 13.51 -5.07
CA SER A 51 20.68 12.58 -5.83
C SER A 51 19.37 12.35 -5.09
N LEU A 52 18.24 12.53 -5.79
CA LEU A 52 16.91 12.24 -5.27
C LEU A 52 16.80 10.75 -4.95
N LEU A 53 16.37 10.43 -3.73
CA LEU A 53 16.20 9.06 -3.26
C LEU A 53 14.72 8.67 -3.23
N ARG A 54 13.86 9.52 -2.67
CA ARG A 54 12.44 9.24 -2.44
C ARG A 54 11.61 10.52 -2.51
N VAL A 55 10.33 10.35 -2.78
CA VAL A 55 9.32 11.40 -2.74
C VAL A 55 8.16 10.93 -1.86
N ILE A 56 7.70 11.77 -0.94
CA ILE A 56 6.49 11.54 -0.14
C ILE A 56 5.49 12.63 -0.51
N GLN A 57 4.34 12.23 -1.03
CA GLN A 57 3.24 13.13 -1.32
C GLN A 57 2.12 12.91 -0.31
N TYR A 58 1.64 13.99 0.31
CA TYR A 58 0.55 13.95 1.27
C TYR A 58 -0.77 14.33 0.61
N HIS A 59 -1.83 13.59 0.92
CA HIS A 59 -3.16 13.77 0.35
C HIS A 59 -4.11 14.30 1.41
N TYR A 60 -4.95 15.26 1.00
CA TYR A 60 -5.91 15.93 1.87
C TYR A 60 -7.30 15.94 1.21
N ASP A 61 -8.36 15.90 2.02
CA ASP A 61 -9.73 16.11 1.54
C ASP A 61 -10.03 17.61 1.33
N GLU A 62 -11.25 17.92 0.89
CA GLU A 62 -11.73 19.30 0.68
C GLU A 62 -11.79 20.12 1.97
N GLN A 63 -11.94 19.45 3.12
CA GLN A 63 -11.91 20.07 4.45
C GLN A 63 -10.49 20.19 5.01
N ASN A 64 -9.47 19.76 4.25
CA ASN A 64 -8.06 19.73 4.59
C ASN A 64 -7.65 18.73 5.68
N ASN A 65 -8.44 17.69 5.93
CA ASN A 65 -8.00 16.56 6.74
C ASN A 65 -7.04 15.69 5.93
N THR A 66 -6.06 15.06 6.59
CA THR A 66 -5.17 14.10 5.90
C THR A 66 -5.96 12.84 5.56
N ILE A 67 -5.94 12.43 4.30
CA ILE A 67 -6.59 11.21 3.81
C ILE A 67 -5.60 10.13 3.36
N GLY A 68 -4.31 10.47 3.29
CA GLY A 68 -3.27 9.48 3.00
C GLY A 68 -1.94 10.09 2.62
N GLU A 69 -1.05 9.22 2.17
CA GLU A 69 0.26 9.57 1.60
C GLU A 69 0.73 8.53 0.57
N THR A 70 1.53 8.97 -0.38
CA THR A 70 2.21 8.12 -1.35
C THR A 70 3.71 8.31 -1.22
N LEU A 71 4.44 7.23 -0.93
CA LEU A 71 5.89 7.15 -1.00
C LEU A 71 6.29 6.57 -2.36
N SER A 72 7.06 7.34 -3.12
CA SER A 72 7.60 6.95 -4.41
C SER A 72 9.13 6.85 -4.40
N ASP A 73 9.65 6.04 -5.33
CA ASP A 73 11.08 5.98 -5.62
C ASP A 73 11.58 7.28 -6.28
N SER A 74 12.88 7.32 -6.63
CA SER A 74 13.50 8.47 -7.28
C SER A 74 13.00 8.74 -8.71
N ARG A 75 12.26 7.81 -9.31
CA ARG A 75 11.65 7.91 -10.64
C ARG A 75 10.17 8.31 -10.57
N GLY A 76 9.62 8.43 -9.36
CA GLY A 76 8.21 8.77 -9.12
C GLY A 76 7.28 7.56 -9.08
N ASN A 77 7.80 6.34 -9.18
CA ASN A 77 6.99 5.13 -9.08
C ASN A 77 6.56 4.91 -7.62
N PRO A 78 5.26 4.75 -7.30
CA PRO A 78 4.84 4.36 -5.96
C PRO A 78 5.51 3.07 -5.50
N VAL A 79 5.92 3.08 -4.24
CA VAL A 79 6.48 1.96 -3.49
C VAL A 79 5.55 1.60 -2.32
N LEU A 80 4.94 2.62 -1.70
CA LEU A 80 3.98 2.48 -0.62
C LEU A 80 2.90 3.56 -0.74
N GLU A 81 1.64 3.17 -0.61
CA GLU A 81 0.52 4.09 -0.39
C GLU A 81 -0.08 3.80 0.98
N THR A 82 -0.36 4.83 1.76
CA THR A 82 -1.16 4.75 2.98
C THR A 82 -2.45 5.53 2.76
N THR A 83 -3.60 4.97 3.11
CA THR A 83 -4.90 5.62 3.00
C THR A 83 -5.68 5.53 4.31
N PHE A 84 -6.35 6.63 4.66
CA PHE A 84 -7.27 6.74 5.78
C PHE A 84 -8.74 6.69 5.33
N LEU A 85 -8.97 6.35 4.06
CA LEU A 85 -10.28 6.15 3.46
C LEU A 85 -10.55 4.66 3.28
N GLU A 86 -11.81 4.27 3.44
CA GLU A 86 -12.26 2.90 3.21
C GLU A 86 -11.87 2.41 1.81
N GLN A 87 -11.34 1.20 1.74
CA GLN A 87 -11.00 0.51 0.51
C GLN A 87 -11.93 -0.68 0.28
N PRO A 88 -12.17 -1.09 -0.97
CA PRO A 88 -13.00 -2.26 -1.29
C PRO A 88 -12.56 -3.55 -0.58
N GLU A 89 -11.26 -3.70 -0.29
CA GLU A 89 -10.68 -4.88 0.35
C GLU A 89 -10.94 -4.93 1.87
N ASP A 90 -11.16 -3.80 2.53
CA ASP A 90 -11.20 -3.68 3.99
C ASP A 90 -12.33 -4.52 4.61
N ALA A 91 -13.53 -4.42 4.06
CA ALA A 91 -14.70 -5.12 4.56
C ALA A 91 -14.51 -6.64 4.52
N ASN A 92 -13.96 -7.16 3.42
CA ASN A 92 -13.70 -8.59 3.26
C ASN A 92 -12.66 -9.08 4.29
N LEU A 93 -11.57 -8.34 4.46
CA LEU A 93 -10.53 -8.71 5.43
C LEU A 93 -11.05 -8.68 6.87
N LEU A 94 -11.81 -7.66 7.23
CA LEU A 94 -12.41 -7.56 8.56
C LEU A 94 -13.38 -8.70 8.84
N GLN A 95 -14.20 -9.08 7.85
CA GLN A 95 -15.13 -10.21 8.00
C GLN A 95 -14.40 -11.55 8.12
N LYS A 96 -13.25 -11.71 7.44
CA LYS A 96 -12.41 -12.92 7.59
C LYS A 96 -11.79 -13.02 8.99
N VAL A 97 -11.41 -11.89 9.60
CA VAL A 97 -10.77 -11.87 10.94
C VAL A 97 -11.81 -11.93 12.07
N TYR A 98 -12.87 -11.13 11.99
CA TYR A 98 -13.83 -10.94 13.08
C TYR A 98 -15.18 -11.63 12.86
N GLY A 99 -15.40 -12.22 11.68
CA GLY A 99 -16.62 -12.91 11.31
C GLY A 99 -17.58 -12.08 10.44
N PRO A 100 -18.56 -12.72 9.81
CA PRO A 100 -19.42 -12.11 8.79
C PRO A 100 -20.33 -10.99 9.31
N ASP A 101 -20.66 -11.00 10.60
CA ASP A 101 -21.52 -10.00 11.23
C ASP A 101 -20.76 -8.72 11.64
N PHE A 102 -19.43 -8.71 11.48
CA PHE A 102 -18.64 -7.53 11.77
C PHE A 102 -18.94 -6.42 10.76
N THR A 103 -19.40 -5.29 11.27
CA THR A 103 -19.68 -4.09 10.45
C THR A 103 -18.56 -3.09 10.60
N MET A 104 -18.04 -2.66 9.46
CA MET A 104 -16.92 -1.74 9.35
C MET A 104 -17.35 -0.29 9.61
N HIS A 105 -16.49 0.49 10.29
CA HIS A 105 -16.60 1.95 10.40
C HIS A 105 -15.25 2.61 10.08
N ALA A 106 -15.14 3.33 8.96
CA ALA A 106 -13.95 4.04 8.43
C ALA A 106 -13.00 4.62 9.48
N THR A 107 -13.53 5.20 10.55
CA THR A 107 -12.77 5.95 11.55
C THR A 107 -11.86 5.10 12.43
N HIS A 108 -11.85 3.78 12.28
CA HIS A 108 -11.11 2.85 13.16
C HIS A 108 -9.93 2.15 12.49
N PHE A 109 -9.71 2.35 11.21
CA PHE A 109 -8.65 1.66 10.49
C PHE A 109 -8.01 2.55 9.41
N PHE A 110 -6.87 2.08 8.93
CA PHE A 110 -6.18 2.61 7.76
C PHE A 110 -5.50 1.46 7.04
N SER A 111 -5.19 1.63 5.77
CA SER A 111 -4.56 0.57 4.99
C SER A 111 -3.32 1.03 4.25
N ARG A 112 -2.50 0.05 3.86
CA ARG A 112 -1.26 0.24 3.12
C ARG A 112 -1.19 -0.68 1.91
N ARG A 113 -0.76 -0.15 0.77
CA ARG A 113 -0.44 -0.90 -0.45
C ARG A 113 1.03 -0.80 -0.76
N PHE A 114 1.69 -1.94 -0.94
CA PHE A 114 3.09 -2.01 -1.35
C PHE A 114 3.21 -2.45 -2.79
N PHE A 115 4.10 -1.80 -3.53
CA PHE A 115 4.27 -2.03 -4.95
C PHE A 115 5.69 -2.51 -5.27
N ASP A 116 5.79 -3.39 -6.26
CA ASP A 116 7.08 -3.78 -6.82
C ASP A 116 7.57 -2.81 -7.92
N LEU A 117 8.76 -3.09 -8.45
CA LEU A 117 9.36 -2.30 -9.54
C LEU A 117 8.56 -2.33 -10.84
N ALA A 118 7.66 -3.30 -11.01
CA ALA A 118 6.74 -3.40 -12.14
C ALA A 118 5.38 -2.75 -11.85
N GLN A 119 5.24 -2.04 -10.71
CA GLN A 119 4.05 -1.31 -10.29
C GLN A 119 2.85 -2.20 -10.03
N ARG A 120 3.12 -3.43 -9.56
CA ARG A 120 2.10 -4.37 -9.12
C ARG A 120 2.00 -4.33 -7.61
N GLN A 121 0.77 -4.32 -7.08
CA GLN A 121 0.56 -4.47 -5.65
C GLN A 121 1.00 -5.86 -5.20
N VAL A 122 2.04 -5.94 -4.37
CA VAL A 122 2.57 -7.20 -3.83
C VAL A 122 2.12 -7.45 -2.40
N ARG A 123 1.66 -6.42 -1.70
CA ARG A 123 1.14 -6.54 -0.34
C ARG A 123 0.06 -5.49 -0.06
N TYR A 124 -1.00 -5.92 0.63
CA TYR A 124 -2.01 -5.07 1.21
C TYR A 124 -1.99 -5.28 2.72
N GLU A 125 -1.99 -4.23 3.53
CA GLU A 125 -2.03 -4.32 4.98
C GLU A 125 -3.19 -3.48 5.51
N LEU A 126 -3.93 -4.03 6.47
CA LEU A 126 -4.98 -3.34 7.19
C LEU A 126 -4.57 -3.17 8.65
N PHE A 127 -4.69 -1.95 9.16
CA PHE A 127 -4.31 -1.60 10.53
C PHE A 127 -5.49 -0.99 11.28
N ALA A 128 -5.57 -1.25 12.58
CA ALA A 128 -6.34 -0.43 13.48
C ALA A 128 -5.66 0.94 13.66
N VAL A 129 -6.43 1.98 13.98
CA VAL A 129 -5.91 3.35 14.24
C VAL A 129 -4.87 3.44 15.34
N ASN A 130 -4.81 2.47 16.25
CA ASN A 130 -3.75 2.38 17.27
C ASN A 130 -2.41 1.81 16.74
N GLY A 131 -2.32 1.55 15.43
CA GLY A 131 -1.13 1.05 14.76
C GLY A 131 -0.95 -0.47 14.79
N LYS A 132 -1.88 -1.24 15.38
CA LYS A 132 -1.85 -2.70 15.32
C LYS A 132 -2.33 -3.20 13.96
N MET A 133 -1.56 -4.09 13.35
CA MET A 133 -1.97 -4.77 12.12
C MET A 133 -3.13 -5.72 12.44
N ILE A 134 -4.17 -5.70 11.60
CA ILE A 134 -5.35 -6.56 11.70
C ILE A 134 -5.19 -7.76 10.77
N ALA A 135 -4.83 -7.50 9.52
CA ALA A 135 -4.65 -8.50 8.49
C ALA A 135 -3.72 -7.97 7.40
N HIS A 136 -3.15 -8.89 6.64
CA HIS A 136 -2.49 -8.56 5.40
C HIS A 136 -2.72 -9.62 4.32
N VAL A 137 -2.57 -9.19 3.08
CA VAL A 137 -2.60 -10.02 1.88
C VAL A 137 -1.27 -9.90 1.16
N GLU A 138 -0.60 -11.01 0.89
CA GLU A 138 0.58 -11.04 0.04
C GLU A 138 0.23 -11.64 -1.32
N THR A 139 0.70 -11.00 -2.40
CA THR A 139 0.47 -11.43 -3.77
C THR A 139 1.79 -11.67 -4.48
N GLN A 140 1.95 -12.87 -5.06
CA GLN A 140 3.09 -13.20 -5.89
C GLN A 140 2.70 -13.26 -7.37
N TYR A 141 3.64 -12.85 -8.22
CA TYR A 141 3.46 -12.80 -9.65
C TYR A 141 4.54 -13.61 -10.36
N ASN A 142 4.19 -14.23 -11.49
CA ASN A 142 5.18 -14.83 -12.37
C ASN A 142 5.90 -13.77 -13.23
N ALA A 143 6.89 -14.22 -14.02
CA ALA A 143 7.65 -13.37 -14.92
C ALA A 143 6.80 -12.69 -16.01
N ALA A 144 5.65 -13.26 -16.36
CA ALA A 144 4.71 -12.70 -17.33
C ALA A 144 3.72 -11.69 -16.71
N GLY A 145 3.86 -11.36 -15.42
CA GLY A 145 2.98 -10.38 -14.78
C GLY A 145 1.67 -10.94 -14.23
N LYS A 146 1.44 -12.25 -14.27
CA LYS A 146 0.20 -12.87 -13.77
C LYS A 146 0.34 -13.27 -12.31
N ARG A 147 -0.71 -13.04 -11.50
CA ARG A 147 -0.79 -13.48 -10.10
C ARG A 147 -0.73 -14.99 -10.05
N ILE A 148 0.13 -15.58 -9.23
CA ILE A 148 0.25 -17.04 -9.09
C ILE A 148 -0.13 -17.52 -7.69
N LEU A 149 -0.05 -16.63 -6.70
CA LEU A 149 -0.35 -16.92 -5.31
C LEU A 149 -0.87 -15.67 -4.63
N GLU A 150 -1.90 -15.83 -3.81
CA GLU A 150 -2.34 -14.84 -2.85
C GLU A 150 -2.53 -15.51 -1.48
N MET A 151 -2.02 -14.90 -0.41
CA MET A 151 -2.14 -15.43 0.95
C MET A 151 -2.72 -14.35 1.85
N THR A 152 -3.83 -14.65 2.52
CA THR A 152 -4.43 -13.79 3.54
C THR A 152 -4.02 -14.27 4.92
N GLN A 153 -3.49 -13.37 5.74
CA GLN A 153 -3.10 -13.62 7.12
C GLN A 153 -3.99 -12.81 8.07
N ASP A 154 -4.35 -13.44 9.18
CA ASP A 154 -4.88 -12.77 10.37
C ASP A 154 -3.71 -12.43 11.31
N ASP A 155 -3.43 -11.15 11.46
CA ASP A 155 -2.33 -10.65 12.30
C ASP A 155 -2.77 -10.40 13.75
N VAL A 156 -4.07 -10.47 14.04
CA VAL A 156 -4.59 -10.42 15.42
C VAL A 156 -4.36 -11.76 16.11
N HIS A 157 -4.64 -12.86 15.40
CA HIS A 157 -4.51 -14.23 15.92
C HIS A 157 -3.29 -14.98 15.40
N TYR A 158 -2.47 -14.35 14.55
CA TYR A 158 -1.23 -14.89 13.98
C TYR A 158 -1.42 -16.21 13.23
N GLN A 159 -2.46 -16.29 12.39
CA GLN A 159 -2.78 -17.50 11.62
C GLN A 159 -3.10 -17.19 10.15
N PRO A 160 -2.78 -18.12 9.21
CA PRO A 160 -3.25 -17.99 7.85
C PRO A 160 -4.78 -18.13 7.82
N LEU A 161 -5.44 -17.37 6.94
CA LEU A 161 -6.90 -17.45 6.75
C LEU A 161 -7.25 -18.15 5.45
N GLU A 162 -6.56 -17.80 4.37
CA GLU A 162 -6.86 -18.25 3.02
C GLU A 162 -5.60 -18.25 2.16
N LYS A 163 -5.52 -19.22 1.25
CA LYS A 163 -4.54 -19.24 0.17
C LYS A 163 -5.24 -19.46 -1.16
N LEU A 164 -4.93 -18.60 -2.13
CA LEU A 164 -5.39 -18.70 -3.52
C LEU A 164 -4.22 -19.04 -4.43
N VAL A 165 -4.36 -20.08 -5.25
CA VAL A 165 -3.36 -20.50 -6.24
C VAL A 165 -3.95 -20.38 -7.63
N TYR A 166 -3.21 -19.73 -8.52
CA TYR A 166 -3.61 -19.50 -9.91
C TYR A 166 -2.73 -20.32 -10.86
N ASP A 167 -3.34 -21.24 -11.60
CA ASP A 167 -2.67 -22.03 -12.63
C ASP A 167 -3.12 -21.62 -14.04
N TYR A 168 -2.16 -21.18 -14.86
CA TYR A 168 -2.36 -20.74 -16.25
C TYR A 168 -1.90 -21.78 -17.28
N SER A 169 -1.83 -23.06 -16.91
CA SER A 169 -1.41 -24.15 -17.78
C SER A 169 -2.31 -24.36 -19.01
N GLY A 170 -3.55 -23.87 -19.00
CA GLY A 170 -4.50 -23.99 -20.10
C GLY A 170 -4.55 -22.76 -21.03
N GLU A 171 -4.61 -22.98 -22.34
CA GLU A 171 -4.89 -21.90 -23.29
C GLU A 171 -6.27 -21.28 -23.04
N GLY A 172 -6.33 -19.94 -23.00
CA GLY A 172 -7.58 -19.21 -22.84
C GLY A 172 -8.29 -19.39 -21.50
N ARG A 173 -7.71 -20.11 -20.53
CA ARG A 173 -8.31 -20.35 -19.21
C ARG A 173 -7.26 -20.33 -18.09
N TYR A 174 -7.72 -20.27 -16.85
CA TYR A 174 -6.90 -20.53 -15.68
C TYR A 174 -7.72 -21.24 -14.60
N ILE A 175 -7.02 -21.95 -13.73
CA ILE A 175 -7.62 -22.59 -12.56
C ILE A 175 -7.33 -21.70 -11.35
N LEU A 176 -8.35 -21.45 -10.55
CA LEU A 176 -8.23 -20.83 -9.23
C LEU A 176 -8.55 -21.89 -8.18
N GLU A 177 -7.59 -22.20 -7.32
CA GLU A 177 -7.76 -23.09 -6.19
C GLU A 177 -7.70 -22.29 -4.89
N THR A 178 -8.70 -22.48 -4.04
CA THR A 178 -8.78 -21.83 -2.71
C THR A 178 -8.56 -22.88 -1.64
N PHE A 179 -7.68 -22.57 -0.70
CA PHE A 179 -7.35 -23.40 0.45
C PHE A 179 -7.69 -22.64 1.74
N ASP A 180 -8.23 -23.35 2.71
CA ASP A 180 -8.47 -22.82 4.06
C ASP A 180 -7.17 -22.73 4.89
N SER A 181 -7.29 -22.25 6.12
CA SER A 181 -6.19 -22.11 7.09
C SER A 181 -5.48 -23.42 7.44
N ALA A 182 -6.15 -24.57 7.28
CA ALA A 182 -5.57 -25.90 7.48
C ALA A 182 -4.86 -26.43 6.22
N GLY A 183 -4.87 -25.67 5.12
CA GLY A 183 -4.31 -26.07 3.84
C GLY A 183 -5.19 -27.06 3.07
N LYS A 184 -6.45 -27.24 3.47
CA LYS A 184 -7.41 -28.07 2.74
C LYS A 184 -8.00 -27.25 1.59
N MET A 185 -8.01 -27.82 0.39
CA MET A 185 -8.68 -27.21 -0.76
C MET A 185 -10.20 -27.18 -0.51
N VAL A 186 -10.78 -25.99 -0.49
CA VAL A 186 -12.22 -25.77 -0.27
C VAL A 186 -12.95 -25.38 -1.55
N SER A 187 -12.24 -24.86 -2.55
CA SER A 187 -12.82 -24.53 -3.86
C SER A 187 -11.80 -24.71 -4.97
N ARG A 188 -12.30 -25.08 -6.15
CA ARG A 188 -11.55 -25.11 -7.41
C ARG A 188 -12.44 -24.64 -8.54
N MET A 189 -12.02 -23.59 -9.24
CA MET A 189 -12.79 -22.98 -10.32
C MET A 189 -11.95 -22.94 -11.59
N THR A 190 -12.56 -23.27 -12.73
CA THR A 190 -11.97 -22.99 -14.05
C THR A 190 -12.57 -21.69 -14.57
N LEU A 191 -11.71 -20.72 -14.86
CA LEU A 191 -12.07 -19.38 -15.31
C LEU A 191 -11.55 -19.18 -16.73
N PHE A 192 -12.38 -18.65 -17.61
CA PHE A 192 -12.03 -18.43 -19.02
C PHE A 192 -11.73 -16.95 -19.25
N HIS A 193 -10.70 -16.67 -20.05
CA HIS A 193 -10.38 -15.30 -20.45
C HIS A 193 -11.50 -14.78 -21.37
N GLY A 194 -12.13 -13.67 -20.98
CA GLY A 194 -13.03 -12.92 -21.87
C GLY A 194 -14.53 -13.20 -21.77
N ASN A 195 -15.06 -13.71 -20.64
CA ASN A 195 -16.50 -13.80 -20.31
C ASN A 195 -17.43 -13.90 -21.54
N GLN A 196 -17.29 -14.95 -22.33
CA GLN A 196 -18.43 -15.46 -23.08
C GLN A 196 -18.91 -16.69 -22.33
N LEU A 197 -19.90 -16.45 -21.46
CA LEU A 197 -20.86 -17.50 -21.12
C LEU A 197 -21.46 -17.95 -22.45
N LEU A 198 -21.00 -19.09 -22.96
CA LEU A 198 -21.78 -19.84 -23.94
C LEU A 198 -23.00 -20.36 -23.18
N THR A 199 -24.07 -19.58 -23.16
CA THR A 199 -25.39 -20.11 -22.88
C THR A 199 -25.76 -21.13 -23.97
N PRO A 200 -26.47 -22.22 -23.62
CA PRO A 200 -26.81 -23.31 -24.54
C PRO A 200 -27.67 -22.87 -25.72
#